data_AF-A0A1D9P056-F1
#
_entry.id   AF-A0A1D9P056-F1
#
_cell.length_a   1.000
_cell.length_b   1.000
_cell.length_c   1.000
_cell.angle_alpha   90.00
_cell.angle_beta   90.00
_cell.angle_gamma   90.00
#
_symmetry.space_group_name_H-M   'P 1'
#
loop_
_entity.id
_entity.type
_entity.pdbx_description
1 polymer ?
#
loop_
_entity_poly.entity_id
_entity_poly.type
_entity_poly.pdbx_seq_one_letter_code
_entity_poly.pdbx_strand_id
1 'polypeptide(L)'
;MTKWLIQSNPNMFDAVSAFNELQQIDWKQSIKAELGDITYIYVAAPVKAIRLKCKVVKLDIPKAEIDDHKFTYDGSSFENYGKYMRLELMEEYDNPGLSYQELAQHGLKSVQGPMKITGELEEYIDQVLDSPNSKQFEVLDVSKHIEFKSIFEAINACIGTHYTGWMKACYPSVNGNLKFRMWFPKLAKIKNGEKVSAAFDCINTISDDWNQLVFEDLKKSPDYVEKPENIYKGYDLIFAKDTDGGYLFRGVYVYDEVNSKGNRSVSKRIATKVRLLGNPTTDIELIDNANNKDINVPKTPKRKTETPDGIRYVCAKCGYKLKKAPRCPNCGQLIDYDNE
;
A
#
# COMPACT_ATOMS: atom_id res chain seq x y z
N MET A 1 -23.32 11.06 -9.04
CA MET A 1 -22.11 10.22 -9.13
C MET A 1 -22.59 8.79 -9.26
N THR A 2 -22.29 8.15 -10.38
CA THR A 2 -22.70 6.76 -10.66
C THR A 2 -21.58 5.81 -10.24
N LYS A 3 -21.95 4.63 -9.75
CA LYS A 3 -21.02 3.52 -9.48
C LYS A 3 -21.13 2.46 -10.58
N TRP A 4 -19.99 2.05 -11.10
CA TRP A 4 -19.87 1.05 -12.15
C TRP A 4 -19.06 -0.14 -11.66
N LEU A 5 -19.40 -1.34 -12.16
CA LEU A 5 -18.59 -2.54 -12.02
C LEU A 5 -18.08 -2.94 -13.40
N ILE A 6 -16.76 -3.07 -13.52
CA ILE A 6 -16.10 -3.60 -14.72
C ILE A 6 -15.24 -4.81 -14.36
N GLN A 7 -14.99 -5.68 -15.33
CA GLN A 7 -14.18 -6.88 -15.12
C GLN A 7 -12.75 -6.69 -15.65
N SER A 8 -11.77 -7.21 -14.91
CA SER A 8 -10.42 -7.47 -15.40
C SER A 8 -10.13 -8.98 -15.39
N ASN A 9 -9.61 -9.51 -16.49
CA ASN A 9 -9.11 -10.89 -16.54
C ASN A 9 -7.61 -10.90 -16.25
N PRO A 10 -7.16 -11.44 -15.09
CA PRO A 10 -5.74 -11.40 -14.71
C PRO A 10 -4.84 -12.22 -15.64
N ASN A 11 -5.39 -13.14 -16.44
CA ASN A 11 -4.62 -13.86 -17.47
C ASN A 11 -4.34 -13.01 -18.72
N MET A 12 -5.08 -11.90 -18.90
CA MET A 12 -4.93 -10.98 -20.02
C MET A 12 -4.17 -9.73 -19.57
N PHE A 13 -4.55 -9.18 -18.41
CA PHE A 13 -4.02 -7.92 -17.88
C PHE A 13 -3.99 -7.91 -16.35
N ASP A 14 -2.81 -7.70 -15.77
CA ASP A 14 -2.65 -7.51 -14.33
C ASP A 14 -2.97 -6.08 -13.91
N ALA A 15 -4.27 -5.80 -13.82
CA ALA A 15 -4.75 -4.50 -13.37
C ALA A 15 -4.21 -4.12 -11.98
N VAL A 16 -4.04 -5.08 -11.07
CA VAL A 16 -3.58 -4.78 -9.70
C VAL A 16 -2.14 -4.28 -9.71
N SER A 17 -1.24 -4.99 -10.40
CA SER A 17 0.15 -4.54 -10.52
C SER A 17 0.26 -3.25 -11.34
N ALA A 18 -0.54 -3.11 -12.40
CA ALA A 18 -0.55 -1.90 -13.23
C ALA A 18 -0.94 -0.65 -12.44
N PHE A 19 -2.02 -0.71 -11.65
CA PHE A 19 -2.44 0.42 -10.83
C PHE A 19 -1.47 0.70 -9.68
N ASN A 20 -0.87 -0.34 -9.09
CA ASN A 20 0.15 -0.16 -8.05
C ASN A 20 1.34 0.66 -8.54
N GLU A 21 1.74 0.50 -9.81
CA GLU A 21 2.86 1.25 -10.36
C GLU A 21 2.46 2.59 -10.98
N LEU A 22 1.43 2.59 -11.84
CA LEU A 22 1.11 3.75 -12.67
C LEU A 22 0.13 4.72 -11.99
N GLN A 23 -0.62 4.26 -10.99
CA GLN A 23 -1.71 4.97 -10.29
C GLN A 23 -2.90 5.37 -11.18
N GLN A 24 -2.70 5.53 -12.48
CA GLN A 24 -3.73 5.80 -13.49
C GLN A 24 -3.56 4.86 -14.68
N ILE A 25 -4.68 4.45 -15.28
CA ILE A 25 -4.73 3.58 -16.47
C ILE A 25 -5.80 4.10 -17.44
N ASP A 26 -5.51 4.02 -18.74
CA ASP A 26 -6.48 4.28 -19.79
C ASP A 26 -7.25 2.99 -20.12
N TRP A 27 -8.44 2.87 -19.57
CA TRP A 27 -9.30 1.70 -19.71
C TRP A 27 -10.24 1.85 -20.90
N LYS A 28 -10.59 0.74 -21.58
CA LYS A 28 -11.64 0.75 -22.61
C LYS A 28 -12.95 1.35 -22.07
N GLN A 29 -13.45 2.40 -22.69
CA GLN A 29 -14.70 3.04 -22.28
C GLN A 29 -15.91 2.28 -22.85
N SER A 30 -16.25 1.16 -22.22
CA SER A 30 -17.40 0.33 -22.57
C SER A 30 -18.70 0.72 -21.84
N ILE A 31 -18.66 1.80 -21.06
CA ILE A 31 -19.75 2.33 -20.25
C ILE A 31 -20.03 3.80 -20.59
N LYS A 32 -21.24 4.25 -20.29
CA LYS A 32 -21.62 5.67 -20.35
C LYS A 32 -21.21 6.39 -19.06
N ALA A 33 -19.91 6.41 -18.79
CA ALA A 33 -19.35 7.06 -17.60
C ALA A 33 -19.36 8.58 -17.71
N GLU A 34 -19.46 9.25 -16.57
CA GLU A 34 -19.27 10.69 -16.40
C GLU A 34 -18.01 10.99 -15.59
N LEU A 35 -17.46 12.20 -15.72
CA LEU A 35 -16.32 12.62 -14.91
C LEU A 35 -16.68 12.58 -13.42
N GLY A 36 -15.84 11.92 -12.63
CA GLY A 36 -16.04 11.74 -11.21
C GLY A 36 -16.88 10.52 -10.82
N ASP A 37 -17.41 9.75 -11.77
CA ASP A 37 -18.00 8.43 -11.48
C ASP A 37 -16.98 7.51 -10.80
N ILE A 38 -17.50 6.56 -10.01
CA ILE A 38 -16.70 5.53 -9.35
C ILE A 38 -16.79 4.25 -10.16
N THR A 39 -15.64 3.64 -10.42
CA THR A 39 -15.51 2.39 -11.15
C THR A 39 -14.83 1.37 -10.26
N TYR A 40 -15.56 0.33 -9.89
CA TYR A 40 -15.02 -0.85 -9.22
C TYR A 40 -14.54 -1.87 -10.26
N ILE A 41 -13.36 -2.42 -10.05
CA ILE A 41 -12.79 -3.45 -10.92
C ILE A 41 -12.86 -4.80 -10.20
N TYR A 42 -13.68 -5.68 -10.75
CA TYR A 42 -13.76 -7.09 -10.38
C TYR A 42 -12.68 -7.88 -11.12
N VAL A 43 -11.73 -8.45 -10.37
CA VAL A 43 -10.71 -9.32 -10.93
C VAL A 43 -11.28 -10.73 -11.02
N ALA A 44 -11.26 -11.29 -12.23
CA ALA A 44 -11.79 -12.61 -12.55
C ALA A 44 -11.02 -13.75 -11.86
N ALA A 45 -11.30 -14.99 -12.23
CA ALA A 45 -10.58 -16.14 -11.71
C ALA A 45 -9.06 -15.98 -11.93
N PRO A 46 -8.22 -16.40 -10.96
CA PRO A 46 -8.58 -17.10 -9.71
C PRO A 46 -9.04 -16.20 -8.56
N VAL A 47 -8.93 -14.87 -8.69
CA VAL A 47 -9.19 -13.92 -7.59
C VAL A 47 -10.68 -13.82 -7.25
N LYS A 48 -11.55 -13.71 -8.26
CA LYS A 48 -13.01 -13.67 -8.12
C LYS A 48 -13.53 -12.66 -7.08
N ALA A 49 -13.05 -11.42 -7.12
CA ALA A 49 -13.45 -10.37 -6.17
C ALA A 49 -13.29 -8.97 -6.76
N ILE A 50 -13.99 -7.97 -6.21
CA ILE A 50 -13.65 -6.56 -6.42
C ILE A 50 -12.33 -6.28 -5.71
N ARG A 51 -11.34 -5.79 -6.46
CA ARG A 51 -9.99 -5.50 -5.93
C ARG A 51 -9.62 -4.03 -5.99
N LEU A 52 -10.27 -3.24 -6.84
CA LEU A 52 -9.88 -1.86 -7.07
C LEU A 52 -11.12 -0.98 -7.09
N LYS A 53 -11.01 0.18 -6.45
CA LYS A 53 -11.93 1.30 -6.59
C LYS A 53 -11.19 2.43 -7.28
N CYS A 54 -11.76 2.90 -8.37
CA CYS A 54 -11.16 3.94 -9.19
C CYS A 54 -12.15 5.09 -9.41
N LYS A 55 -11.61 6.28 -9.68
CA LYS A 55 -12.38 7.44 -10.13
C LYS A 55 -12.16 7.67 -11.61
N VAL A 56 -13.23 7.99 -12.34
CA VAL A 56 -13.14 8.42 -13.74
C VAL A 56 -12.64 9.87 -13.78
N VAL A 57 -11.47 10.09 -14.39
CA VAL A 57 -10.81 11.42 -14.43
C VAL A 57 -10.64 11.98 -15.84
N LYS A 58 -10.84 11.17 -16.88
CA LYS A 58 -10.86 11.60 -18.29
C LYS A 58 -11.75 10.65 -19.10
N LEU A 59 -12.40 11.16 -20.14
CA LEU A 59 -13.33 10.42 -20.99
C LEU A 59 -12.99 10.65 -22.47
N ASP A 60 -13.58 9.82 -23.33
CA ASP A 60 -13.57 9.96 -24.78
C ASP A 60 -12.15 10.09 -25.37
N ILE A 61 -11.17 9.47 -24.73
CA ILE A 61 -9.79 9.47 -25.19
C ILE A 61 -9.73 8.63 -26.48
N PRO A 62 -9.32 9.19 -27.63
CA PRO A 62 -9.40 8.49 -28.91
C PRO A 62 -8.37 7.36 -29.05
N LYS A 63 -7.29 7.42 -28.25
CA LYS A 63 -6.24 6.41 -28.19
C LYS A 63 -5.65 6.41 -26.79
N ALA A 64 -5.33 5.23 -26.24
CA ALA A 64 -4.62 5.14 -24.97
C ALA A 64 -3.33 5.98 -25.00
N GLU A 65 -3.13 6.81 -23.97
CA GLU A 65 -1.99 7.72 -23.80
C GLU A 65 -1.01 7.18 -22.74
N ILE A 66 -1.48 6.31 -21.84
CA ILE A 66 -0.67 5.64 -20.81
C ILE A 66 -0.17 4.31 -21.35
N ASP A 67 1.15 4.09 -21.27
CA ASP A 67 1.79 2.82 -21.61
C ASP A 67 1.76 1.87 -20.40
N ASP A 68 0.92 0.85 -20.50
CA ASP A 68 0.76 -0.24 -19.52
C ASP A 68 1.07 -1.62 -20.12
N HIS A 69 1.69 -1.67 -21.31
CA HIS A 69 1.87 -2.90 -22.09
C HIS A 69 2.59 -4.01 -21.32
N LYS A 70 3.48 -3.66 -20.40
CA LYS A 70 4.21 -4.63 -19.58
C LYS A 70 3.34 -5.46 -18.63
N PHE A 71 2.10 -5.05 -18.40
CA PHE A 71 1.12 -5.76 -17.57
C PHE A 71 0.15 -6.61 -18.40
N THR A 72 0.31 -6.63 -19.72
CA THR A 72 -0.44 -7.45 -20.66
C THR A 72 0.27 -8.77 -20.89
N TYR A 73 -0.42 -9.90 -20.70
CA TYR A 73 0.22 -11.23 -20.70
C TYR A 73 -0.18 -12.14 -21.85
N ASP A 74 -1.30 -11.90 -22.52
CA ASP A 74 -1.81 -12.77 -23.57
C ASP A 74 -1.27 -12.43 -24.96
N GLY A 75 -0.44 -11.40 -25.07
CA GLY A 75 0.07 -10.90 -26.35
C GLY A 75 -0.99 -10.23 -27.22
N SER A 76 -2.19 -9.97 -26.68
CA SER A 76 -3.16 -9.12 -27.37
C SER A 76 -2.67 -7.67 -27.36
N SER A 77 -2.72 -7.02 -28.51
CA SER A 77 -2.61 -5.56 -28.52
C SER A 77 -3.99 -5.02 -28.13
N PHE A 78 -4.06 -4.30 -27.01
CA PHE A 78 -5.26 -3.55 -26.60
C PHE A 78 -5.50 -2.32 -27.49
N GLU A 79 -5.19 -2.45 -28.78
CA GLU A 79 -5.31 -1.43 -29.80
C GLU A 79 -6.73 -1.49 -30.39
N ASN A 80 -7.27 -0.33 -30.75
CA ASN A 80 -8.55 -0.17 -31.45
C ASN A 80 -9.83 -0.48 -30.65
N TYR A 81 -9.86 -0.20 -29.34
CA TYR A 81 -11.12 -0.23 -28.58
C TYR A 81 -12.06 0.97 -28.83
N GLY A 82 -11.73 1.82 -29.80
CA GLY A 82 -12.47 3.04 -30.11
C GLY A 82 -12.14 4.13 -29.12
N LYS A 83 -12.79 4.13 -27.96
CA LYS A 83 -12.63 5.16 -26.92
C LYS A 83 -12.14 4.57 -25.61
N TYR A 84 -11.33 5.36 -24.90
CA TYR A 84 -10.82 5.04 -23.58
C TYR A 84 -11.28 6.09 -22.56
N MET A 85 -11.35 5.67 -21.31
CA MET A 85 -11.54 6.51 -20.14
C MET A 85 -10.32 6.36 -19.23
N ARG A 86 -9.90 7.44 -18.57
CA ARG A 86 -8.83 7.34 -17.57
C ARG A 86 -9.42 7.07 -16.20
N LEU A 87 -8.92 6.02 -15.59
CA LEU A 87 -9.22 5.63 -14.21
C LEU A 87 -8.05 6.01 -13.32
N GLU A 88 -8.33 6.67 -12.20
CA GLU A 88 -7.36 6.96 -11.13
C GLU A 88 -7.66 6.04 -9.94
N LEU A 89 -6.65 5.31 -9.47
CA LEU A 89 -6.79 4.43 -8.30
C LEU A 89 -7.15 5.27 -7.06
N MET A 90 -8.20 4.85 -6.36
CA MET A 90 -8.53 5.36 -5.03
C MET A 90 -8.10 4.38 -3.96
N GLU A 91 -8.49 3.10 -4.10
CA GLU A 91 -8.31 2.07 -3.06
C GLU A 91 -8.08 0.69 -3.68
N GLU A 92 -7.22 -0.14 -3.06
CA GLU A 92 -7.05 -1.57 -3.34
C GLU A 92 -7.63 -2.40 -2.19
N TYR A 93 -8.44 -3.40 -2.54
CA TYR A 93 -9.13 -4.27 -1.60
C TYR A 93 -8.60 -5.71 -1.63
N ASP A 94 -8.60 -6.34 -0.46
CA ASP A 94 -8.42 -7.79 -0.25
C ASP A 94 -9.44 -8.26 0.82
N ASN A 95 -10.72 -8.01 0.51
CA ASN A 95 -11.87 -8.23 1.39
C ASN A 95 -12.82 -9.28 0.78
N PRO A 96 -13.09 -10.44 1.43
CA PRO A 96 -14.03 -11.46 0.94
C PRO A 96 -15.48 -11.03 0.97
N GLY A 97 -15.83 -10.00 1.74
CA GLY A 97 -17.12 -9.33 1.60
C GLY A 97 -17.29 -8.78 0.19
N LEU A 98 -16.20 -8.60 -0.56
CA LEU A 98 -16.23 -8.23 -1.97
C LEU A 98 -15.94 -9.40 -2.91
N SER A 99 -16.02 -10.63 -2.41
CA SER A 99 -15.89 -11.85 -3.23
C SER A 99 -17.14 -12.05 -4.10
N TYR A 100 -17.00 -12.80 -5.19
CA TYR A 100 -18.12 -13.16 -6.04
C TYR A 100 -19.29 -13.77 -5.29
N GLN A 101 -19.01 -14.67 -4.33
CA GLN A 101 -20.04 -15.39 -3.58
C GLN A 101 -20.89 -14.40 -2.79
N GLU A 102 -20.25 -13.50 -2.06
CA GLU A 102 -20.91 -12.48 -1.25
C GLU A 102 -21.67 -11.47 -2.12
N LEU A 103 -21.04 -10.96 -3.17
CA LEU A 103 -21.69 -10.02 -4.09
C LEU A 103 -22.92 -10.66 -4.78
N ALA A 104 -22.82 -11.93 -5.18
CA ALA A 104 -23.92 -12.66 -5.82
C ALA A 104 -25.10 -12.88 -4.88
N GLN A 105 -24.85 -13.08 -3.58
CA GLN A 105 -25.91 -13.14 -2.57
C GLN A 105 -26.64 -11.81 -2.40
N HIS A 106 -25.96 -10.69 -2.66
CA HIS A 106 -26.47 -9.33 -2.47
C HIS A 106 -26.71 -8.61 -3.81
N GLY A 107 -27.20 -9.33 -4.83
CA GLY A 107 -27.75 -8.70 -6.03
C GLY A 107 -26.80 -8.57 -7.24
N LEU A 108 -25.58 -9.11 -7.19
CA LEU A 108 -24.73 -9.22 -8.38
C LEU A 108 -25.27 -10.28 -9.35
N LYS A 109 -25.73 -9.82 -10.51
CA LYS A 109 -26.37 -10.68 -11.52
C LYS A 109 -25.40 -11.31 -12.52
N SER A 110 -24.34 -10.59 -12.89
CA SER A 110 -23.33 -11.06 -13.84
C SER A 110 -22.04 -10.26 -13.69
N VAL A 111 -20.92 -10.91 -13.98
CA VAL A 111 -19.59 -10.29 -14.05
C VAL A 111 -19.02 -10.29 -15.47
N GLN A 112 -19.78 -10.78 -16.46
CA GLN A 112 -19.29 -10.96 -17.84
C GLN A 112 -19.17 -9.64 -18.63
N GLY A 113 -19.75 -8.56 -18.13
CA GLY A 113 -19.72 -7.26 -18.79
C GLY A 113 -19.86 -6.12 -17.80
N PRO A 114 -19.63 -4.88 -18.27
CA PRO A 114 -19.80 -3.70 -17.45
C PRO A 114 -21.25 -3.56 -16.99
N MET A 115 -21.46 -3.19 -15.73
CA MET A 115 -22.80 -2.89 -15.21
C MET A 115 -22.79 -1.71 -14.26
N LYS A 116 -23.94 -1.07 -14.10
CA LYS A 116 -24.15 -0.14 -12.99
C LYS A 116 -24.34 -0.93 -11.69
N ILE A 117 -23.76 -0.42 -10.62
CA ILE A 117 -24.02 -0.88 -9.26
C ILE A 117 -25.17 -0.03 -8.72
N THR A 118 -26.25 -0.67 -8.30
CA THR A 118 -27.48 0.00 -7.84
C THR A 118 -28.24 -0.91 -6.86
N GLY A 119 -29.05 -0.31 -5.99
CA GLY A 119 -29.98 -1.04 -5.11
C GLY A 119 -29.24 -1.88 -4.07
N GLU A 120 -29.70 -3.11 -3.84
CA GLU A 120 -29.13 -4.03 -2.84
C GLU A 120 -27.61 -4.21 -2.97
N LEU A 121 -27.09 -4.33 -4.20
CA LEU A 121 -25.65 -4.48 -4.42
C LEU A 121 -24.86 -3.23 -4.03
N GLU A 122 -25.43 -2.05 -4.27
CA GLU A 122 -24.82 -0.80 -3.86
C GLU A 122 -24.82 -0.66 -2.34
N GLU A 123 -25.97 -0.89 -1.72
CA GLU A 123 -26.13 -0.86 -0.26
C GLU A 123 -25.19 -1.85 0.43
N TYR A 124 -25.04 -3.05 -0.11
CA TYR A 124 -24.12 -4.06 0.42
C TYR A 124 -22.66 -3.66 0.25
N ILE A 125 -22.24 -3.22 -0.94
CA ILE A 125 -20.86 -2.78 -1.17
C ILE A 125 -20.53 -1.60 -0.26
N ASP A 126 -21.41 -0.61 -0.18
CA ASP A 126 -21.26 0.52 0.71
C ASP A 126 -21.23 0.05 2.16
N GLN A 127 -22.12 -0.84 2.60
CA GLN A 127 -22.06 -1.39 3.94
C GLN A 127 -20.73 -2.12 4.21
N VAL A 128 -20.21 -2.93 3.28
CA VAL A 128 -18.94 -3.65 3.46
C VAL A 128 -17.75 -2.68 3.53
N LEU A 129 -17.83 -1.54 2.85
CA LEU A 129 -16.76 -0.53 2.78
C LEU A 129 -16.87 0.58 3.84
N ASP A 130 -18.09 0.93 4.22
CA ASP A 130 -18.46 1.99 5.17
C ASP A 130 -18.78 1.42 6.56
N SER A 131 -18.88 0.09 6.71
CA SER A 131 -19.00 -0.55 8.02
C SER A 131 -17.86 -0.02 8.89
N PRO A 132 -18.13 0.69 9.99
CA PRO A 132 -17.06 1.19 10.83
C PRO A 132 -16.45 -0.01 11.56
N ASN A 133 -15.38 -0.58 11.02
CA ASN A 133 -14.33 -1.04 11.91
C ASN A 133 -13.55 0.20 12.30
N SER A 134 -13.93 0.80 13.42
CA SER A 134 -12.99 1.68 14.09
C SER A 134 -11.72 0.88 14.33
N LYS A 135 -10.57 1.46 13.97
CA LYS A 135 -9.30 0.95 14.49
C LYS A 135 -9.47 0.64 15.98
N GLN A 136 -9.00 -0.52 16.40
CA GLN A 136 -9.13 -0.99 17.77
C GLN A 136 -8.10 -0.32 18.68
N PHE A 137 -7.02 0.22 18.09
CA PHE A 137 -5.92 0.84 18.82
C PHE A 137 -5.79 2.32 18.44
N GLU A 138 -5.82 3.20 19.43
CA GLU A 138 -5.33 4.56 19.27
C GLU A 138 -3.82 4.66 19.48
N VAL A 139 -3.27 3.81 20.35
CA VAL A 139 -1.86 3.77 20.69
C VAL A 139 -1.39 2.33 20.68
N LEU A 140 -0.28 2.08 19.98
CA LEU A 140 0.49 0.86 20.10
C LEU A 140 1.61 1.07 21.10
N ASP A 141 1.73 0.15 22.05
CA ASP A 141 2.71 0.19 23.13
C ASP A 141 3.32 -1.21 23.28
N VAL A 142 4.63 -1.31 23.09
CA VAL A 142 5.36 -2.59 23.18
C VAL A 142 5.11 -3.28 24.53
N SER A 143 4.93 -2.51 25.62
CA SER A 143 4.70 -3.08 26.96
C SER A 143 3.35 -3.77 27.11
N LYS A 144 2.44 -3.61 26.14
CA LYS A 144 1.12 -4.25 26.12
C LYS A 144 1.13 -5.62 25.46
N HIS A 145 2.25 -6.03 24.87
CA HIS A 145 2.41 -7.34 24.20
C HIS A 145 1.27 -7.64 23.22
N ILE A 146 0.92 -6.65 22.39
CA ILE A 146 -0.15 -6.79 21.40
C ILE A 146 0.28 -7.80 20.34
N GLU A 147 -0.44 -8.91 20.26
CA GLU A 147 -0.19 -10.04 19.37
C GLU A 147 -1.37 -10.26 18.40
N PHE A 148 -1.06 -10.45 17.13
CA PHE A 148 -2.04 -10.78 16.09
C PHE A 148 -1.74 -12.14 15.45
N LYS A 149 -2.75 -12.94 15.15
CA LYS A 149 -2.54 -14.28 14.57
C LYS A 149 -2.14 -14.19 13.09
N SER A 150 -2.60 -13.14 12.41
CA SER A 150 -2.37 -12.90 10.99
C SER A 150 -2.01 -11.45 10.69
N ILE A 151 -1.46 -11.21 9.50
CA ILE A 151 -1.08 -9.87 9.06
C ILE A 151 -2.32 -8.98 8.90
N PHE A 152 -3.37 -9.49 8.26
CA PHE A 152 -4.58 -8.69 8.00
C PHE A 152 -5.32 -8.33 9.30
N GLU A 153 -5.27 -9.16 10.35
CA GLU A 153 -5.81 -8.82 11.67
C GLU A 153 -5.10 -7.59 12.26
N ALA A 154 -3.77 -7.56 12.20
CA ALA A 154 -2.99 -6.42 12.66
C ALA A 154 -3.32 -5.15 11.86
N ILE A 155 -3.42 -5.26 10.52
CA ILE A 155 -3.77 -4.13 9.66
C ILE A 155 -5.17 -3.62 10.01
N ASN A 156 -6.19 -4.49 10.08
CA ASN A 156 -7.55 -4.06 10.40
C ASN A 156 -7.64 -3.41 11.77
N ALA A 157 -6.99 -3.98 12.78
CA ALA A 157 -7.04 -3.45 14.13
C ALA A 157 -6.29 -2.12 14.28
N CYS A 158 -5.18 -1.92 13.57
CA CYS A 158 -4.40 -0.68 13.66
C CYS A 158 -4.92 0.41 12.71
N ILE A 159 -5.38 0.02 11.53
CA ILE A 159 -5.73 0.95 10.46
C ILE A 159 -7.22 1.21 10.39
N GLY A 160 -8.08 0.28 10.80
CA GLY A 160 -9.53 0.39 10.57
C GLY A 160 -9.92 -0.01 9.15
N THR A 161 -9.31 -1.09 8.64
CA THR A 161 -9.62 -1.69 7.33
C THR A 161 -10.44 -2.97 7.48
N HIS A 162 -10.79 -3.58 6.34
CA HIS A 162 -11.65 -4.77 6.23
C HIS A 162 -11.01 -5.91 5.45
N TYR A 163 -9.69 -6.05 5.53
CA TYR A 163 -9.01 -7.17 4.88
C TYR A 163 -9.36 -8.48 5.58
N THR A 164 -9.49 -9.59 4.87
CA THR A 164 -9.42 -10.91 5.53
C THR A 164 -8.26 -11.75 5.00
N GLY A 165 -7.49 -11.16 4.11
CA GLY A 165 -6.31 -11.72 3.49
C GLY A 165 -5.31 -10.60 3.33
N TRP A 166 -4.05 -10.91 3.55
CA TRP A 166 -2.94 -10.05 3.17
C TRP A 166 -1.70 -10.91 3.03
N MET A 167 -1.22 -11.05 1.79
CA MET A 167 -0.09 -11.93 1.48
C MET A 167 1.25 -11.20 1.39
N LYS A 168 1.24 -9.86 1.42
CA LYS A 168 2.45 -9.03 1.33
C LYS A 168 3.07 -8.88 2.72
N ALA A 169 4.40 -8.75 2.80
CA ALA A 169 5.09 -8.55 4.07
C ALA A 169 4.94 -7.12 4.62
N CYS A 170 4.49 -6.16 3.80
CA CYS A 170 4.34 -4.75 4.18
C CYS A 170 2.94 -4.25 3.87
N TYR A 171 2.45 -3.27 4.64
CA TYR A 171 1.25 -2.48 4.35
C TYR A 171 1.56 -0.97 4.36
N PRO A 172 0.96 -0.17 3.45
CA PRO A 172 0.17 -0.62 2.29
C PRO A 172 1.04 -1.19 1.16
N SER A 173 2.33 -0.84 1.15
CA SER A 173 3.29 -1.30 0.15
C SER A 173 4.70 -1.39 0.75
N VAL A 174 5.68 -1.83 -0.03
CA VAL A 174 7.10 -1.80 0.34
C VAL A 174 7.62 -0.38 0.61
N ASN A 175 6.96 0.65 0.06
CA ASN A 175 7.30 2.06 0.27
C ASN A 175 6.37 2.77 1.27
N GLY A 176 5.56 1.99 2.00
CA GLY A 176 4.55 2.54 2.91
C GLY A 176 3.56 3.45 2.20
N ASN A 177 3.02 4.42 2.95
CA ASN A 177 2.20 5.52 2.44
C ASN A 177 2.96 6.86 2.40
N LEU A 178 4.30 6.81 2.30
CA LEU A 178 5.22 7.94 2.44
C LEU A 178 5.33 8.55 3.85
N LYS A 179 4.57 8.07 4.83
CA LYS A 179 4.68 8.49 6.24
C LYS A 179 5.10 7.35 7.14
N PHE A 180 4.41 6.22 7.04
CA PHE A 180 4.74 5.00 7.74
C PHE A 180 4.45 3.77 6.88
N ARG A 181 5.03 2.65 7.31
CA ARG A 181 4.80 1.31 6.78
C ARG A 181 4.60 0.38 7.97
N MET A 182 3.63 -0.52 7.89
CA MET A 182 3.60 -1.67 8.80
C MET A 182 4.39 -2.78 8.12
N TRP A 183 5.40 -3.32 8.79
CA TRP A 183 6.21 -4.42 8.27
C TRP A 183 6.11 -5.64 9.19
N PHE A 184 5.89 -6.79 8.57
CA PHE A 184 5.58 -8.06 9.21
C PHE A 184 6.70 -9.09 9.01
N PRO A 185 7.93 -8.87 9.52
CA PRO A 185 9.04 -9.79 9.33
C PRO A 185 8.81 -11.09 10.11
N LYS A 186 9.08 -12.22 9.46
CA LYS A 186 9.22 -13.52 10.13
C LYS A 186 10.67 -13.70 10.53
N LEU A 187 10.95 -13.87 11.82
CA LEU A 187 12.30 -13.97 12.35
C LEU A 187 12.90 -15.36 12.10
N ALA A 188 14.19 -15.38 11.76
CA ALA A 188 14.94 -16.60 11.49
C ALA A 188 15.05 -17.49 12.73
N LYS A 189 15.02 -18.82 12.51
CA LYS A 189 15.34 -19.80 13.56
C LYS A 189 16.85 -19.87 13.74
N ILE A 190 17.34 -19.92 14.96
CA ILE A 190 18.74 -20.31 15.22
C ILE A 190 18.76 -21.83 15.40
N LYS A 191 19.46 -22.56 14.53
CA LYS A 191 19.73 -23.99 14.68
C LYS A 191 21.23 -24.22 14.65
N ASN A 192 21.80 -24.80 15.71
CA ASN A 192 23.24 -25.07 15.83
C ASN A 192 24.12 -23.82 15.61
N GLY A 193 23.64 -22.63 15.99
CA GLY A 193 24.35 -21.36 15.77
C GLY A 193 24.15 -20.74 14.38
N GLU A 194 23.49 -21.45 13.45
CA GLU A 194 23.20 -20.95 12.10
C GLU A 194 21.80 -20.36 12.01
N LYS A 195 21.67 -19.26 11.25
CA LYS A 195 20.38 -18.62 10.94
C LYS A 195 19.68 -19.41 9.84
N VAL A 196 18.57 -20.03 10.18
CA VAL A 196 17.68 -20.69 9.22
C VAL A 196 16.60 -19.71 8.82
N SER A 197 16.55 -19.40 7.52
CA SER A 197 15.57 -18.51 6.92
C SER A 197 14.14 -18.90 7.28
N ALA A 198 13.32 -17.90 7.64
CA ALA A 198 11.90 -18.06 7.90
C ALA A 198 11.00 -17.79 6.68
N ALA A 199 11.58 -17.34 5.55
CA ALA A 199 10.89 -17.05 4.30
C ALA A 199 11.88 -17.15 3.12
N PHE A 200 11.46 -17.80 2.03
CA PHE A 200 12.29 -18.08 0.86
C PHE A 200 13.07 -16.82 0.42
N ASP A 201 14.38 -16.95 0.27
CA ASP A 201 15.32 -15.91 -0.17
C ASP A 201 15.56 -14.71 0.75
N CYS A 202 15.14 -14.73 2.02
CA CYS A 202 15.55 -13.70 2.97
C CYS A 202 15.76 -14.21 4.41
N ILE A 203 16.53 -13.46 5.20
CA ILE A 203 16.76 -13.72 6.61
C ILE A 203 16.45 -12.44 7.40
N ASN A 204 15.47 -12.51 8.31
CA ASN A 204 15.23 -11.44 9.28
C ASN A 204 15.77 -11.85 10.64
N THR A 205 16.54 -10.96 11.29
CA THR A 205 16.98 -11.14 12.68
C THR A 205 16.76 -9.86 13.46
N ILE A 206 16.53 -10.00 14.76
CA ILE A 206 16.39 -8.88 15.70
C ILE A 206 17.38 -9.09 16.85
N SER A 207 18.02 -8.02 17.33
CA SER A 207 18.91 -8.08 18.50
C SER A 207 18.12 -8.40 19.78
N ASP A 208 18.78 -8.96 20.80
CA ASP A 208 18.12 -9.37 22.06
C ASP A 208 17.45 -8.20 22.79
N ASP A 209 18.01 -6.99 22.67
CA ASP A 209 17.44 -5.76 23.21
C ASP A 209 16.33 -5.16 22.33
N TRP A 210 16.05 -5.77 21.18
CA TRP A 210 15.14 -5.34 20.12
C TRP A 210 15.44 -3.94 19.56
N ASN A 211 16.66 -3.43 19.69
CA ASN A 211 17.00 -2.11 19.16
C ASN A 211 17.49 -2.15 17.71
N GLN A 212 17.85 -3.33 17.20
CA GLN A 212 18.31 -3.50 15.82
C GLN A 212 17.56 -4.64 15.13
N LEU A 213 16.93 -4.32 14.01
CA LEU A 213 16.39 -5.29 13.07
C LEU A 213 17.32 -5.36 11.86
N VAL A 214 17.57 -6.57 11.36
CA VAL A 214 18.42 -6.83 10.19
C VAL A 214 17.65 -7.68 9.20
N PHE A 215 17.60 -7.23 7.96
CA PHE A 215 17.10 -7.96 6.79
C PHE A 215 18.24 -8.25 5.84
N GLU A 216 18.43 -9.53 5.50
CA GLU A 216 19.40 -10.00 4.52
C GLU A 216 18.64 -10.57 3.31
N ASP A 217 18.89 -10.02 2.12
CA ASP A 217 18.34 -10.49 0.84
C ASP A 217 19.30 -11.50 0.21
N LEU A 218 18.93 -12.79 0.20
CA LEU A 218 19.83 -13.84 -0.26
C LEU A 218 19.99 -13.86 -1.78
N LYS A 219 19.22 -13.08 -2.55
CA LYS A 219 19.40 -12.93 -4.00
C LYS A 219 20.46 -11.90 -4.36
N LYS A 220 20.75 -10.98 -3.44
CA LYS A 220 21.71 -9.90 -3.66
C LYS A 220 23.08 -10.33 -3.16
N SER A 221 24.11 -9.94 -3.90
CA SER A 221 25.49 -10.12 -3.43
C SER A 221 25.80 -9.12 -2.30
N PRO A 222 26.78 -9.42 -1.43
CA PRO A 222 27.26 -8.48 -0.42
C PRO A 222 27.82 -7.16 -0.99
N ASP A 223 28.19 -7.14 -2.27
CA ASP A 223 28.68 -5.96 -2.98
C ASP A 223 27.59 -5.21 -3.76
N TYR A 224 26.34 -5.68 -3.70
CA TYR A 224 25.21 -5.03 -4.35
C TYR A 224 24.99 -3.61 -3.80
N VAL A 225 24.85 -2.64 -4.70
CA VAL A 225 24.52 -1.27 -4.32
C VAL A 225 23.05 -1.02 -4.64
N GLU A 226 22.23 -0.92 -3.60
CA GLU A 226 20.81 -0.58 -3.74
C GLU A 226 20.65 0.87 -4.19
N LYS A 227 19.71 1.12 -5.10
CA LYS A 227 19.45 2.49 -5.55
C LYS A 227 18.72 3.26 -4.45
N PRO A 228 19.10 4.51 -4.12
CA PRO A 228 18.49 5.27 -3.03
C PRO A 228 16.96 5.38 -3.11
N GLU A 229 16.39 5.44 -4.32
CA GLU A 229 14.95 5.49 -4.56
C GLU A 229 14.18 4.22 -4.18
N ASN A 230 14.88 3.09 -4.04
CA ASN A 230 14.30 1.81 -3.62
C ASN A 230 14.34 1.62 -2.09
N ILE A 231 15.03 2.51 -1.38
CA ILE A 231 15.19 2.42 0.07
C ILE A 231 14.08 3.21 0.73
N TYR A 232 13.21 2.50 1.45
CA TYR A 232 12.21 3.13 2.28
C TYR A 232 12.88 3.81 3.49
N LYS A 233 12.84 5.14 3.55
CA LYS A 233 13.40 5.96 4.64
C LYS A 233 12.34 6.51 5.62
N GLY A 234 11.13 5.96 5.62
CA GLY A 234 10.05 6.36 6.54
C GLY A 234 10.04 5.57 7.85
N TYR A 235 8.94 5.67 8.59
CA TYR A 235 8.75 4.93 9.85
C TYR A 235 8.23 3.52 9.60
N ASP A 236 8.94 2.53 10.13
CA ASP A 236 8.51 1.14 10.14
C ASP A 236 7.88 0.76 11.48
N LEU A 237 6.57 0.53 11.49
CA LEU A 237 5.90 -0.16 12.59
C LEU A 237 6.17 -1.65 12.43
N ILE A 238 7.07 -2.18 13.25
CA ILE A 238 7.49 -3.58 13.15
C ILE A 238 6.53 -4.47 13.95
N PHE A 239 5.92 -5.42 13.26
CA PHE A 239 5.17 -6.52 13.84
C PHE A 239 5.91 -7.82 13.54
N ALA A 240 6.83 -8.21 14.42
CA ALA A 240 7.69 -9.36 14.17
C ALA A 240 7.00 -10.66 14.61
N LYS A 241 7.11 -11.71 13.79
CA LYS A 241 6.62 -13.04 14.11
C LYS A 241 7.76 -13.94 14.57
N ASP A 242 7.66 -14.40 15.81
CA ASP A 242 8.46 -15.49 16.34
C ASP A 242 7.96 -16.82 15.79
N THR A 243 8.76 -17.87 15.95
CA THR A 243 8.58 -19.10 15.16
C THR A 243 7.33 -19.89 15.45
N ASP A 244 6.80 -19.76 16.66
CA ASP A 244 5.65 -20.52 17.15
C ASP A 244 4.55 -19.60 17.72
N GLY A 245 4.67 -18.28 17.53
CA GLY A 245 3.73 -17.24 17.98
C GLY A 245 3.10 -16.44 16.84
N GLY A 246 2.30 -15.44 17.19
CA GLY A 246 1.73 -14.44 16.29
C GLY A 246 2.70 -13.30 15.96
N TYR A 247 2.17 -12.26 15.32
CA TYR A 247 2.86 -11.02 15.01
C TYR A 247 2.76 -10.06 16.21
N LEU A 248 3.89 -9.77 16.85
CA LEU A 248 4.00 -8.88 18.01
C LEU A 248 4.51 -7.51 17.59
N PHE A 249 3.87 -6.44 18.06
CA PHE A 249 4.41 -5.08 17.88
C PHE A 249 5.75 -4.92 18.63
N ARG A 250 6.83 -4.61 17.92
CA ARG A 250 8.21 -4.46 18.45
C ARG A 250 8.69 -3.02 18.57
N GLY A 251 7.88 -2.06 18.12
CA GLY A 251 8.20 -0.64 18.15
C GLY A 251 8.24 -0.01 16.75
N VAL A 252 8.68 1.25 16.71
CA VAL A 252 8.91 2.00 15.47
C VAL A 252 10.39 2.03 15.16
N TYR A 253 10.74 1.71 13.91
CA TYR A 253 12.09 1.61 13.42
C TYR A 253 12.31 2.53 12.24
N VAL A 254 13.57 2.86 11.98
CA VAL A 254 14.00 3.62 10.80
C VAL A 254 15.23 2.96 10.19
N TYR A 255 15.37 3.10 8.89
CA TYR A 255 16.52 2.60 8.15
C TYR A 255 17.83 3.23 8.63
N ASP A 256 18.84 2.39 8.86
CA ASP A 256 20.17 2.79 9.29
C ASP A 256 21.14 2.73 8.12
N GLU A 257 21.30 3.85 7.43
CA GLU A 257 22.14 3.99 6.23
C GLU A 257 23.63 3.71 6.51
N VAL A 258 24.10 3.98 7.73
CA VAL A 258 25.51 3.79 8.10
C VAL A 258 25.85 2.30 8.22
N ASN A 259 24.93 1.50 8.77
CA ASN A 259 25.16 0.07 9.03
C ASN A 259 24.58 -0.85 7.98
N SER A 260 23.84 -0.30 7.00
CA SER A 260 23.31 -1.04 5.86
C SER A 260 24.32 -1.08 4.73
N LYS A 261 24.55 -2.27 4.15
CA LYS A 261 25.50 -2.46 3.05
C LYS A 261 25.12 -3.71 2.26
N GLY A 262 25.24 -3.65 0.94
CA GLY A 262 25.13 -4.85 0.13
C GLY A 262 23.71 -5.39 0.12
N ASN A 263 23.64 -6.68 0.43
CA ASN A 263 22.40 -7.40 0.65
C ASN A 263 21.81 -7.25 2.06
N ARG A 264 22.46 -6.50 2.95
CA ARG A 264 22.07 -6.36 4.36
C ARG A 264 21.53 -4.97 4.64
N SER A 265 20.24 -4.90 4.99
CA SER A 265 19.58 -3.70 5.49
C SER A 265 19.44 -3.76 7.01
N VAL A 266 19.85 -2.69 7.69
CA VAL A 266 19.76 -2.54 9.14
C VAL A 266 18.73 -1.46 9.44
N SER A 267 17.90 -1.69 10.45
CA SER A 267 16.94 -0.72 10.97
C SER A 267 17.11 -0.59 12.47
N LYS A 268 17.06 0.64 12.98
CA LYS A 268 17.19 0.94 14.41
C LYS A 268 15.84 1.30 14.99
N ARG A 269 15.53 0.77 16.18
CA ARG A 269 14.33 1.16 16.92
C ARG A 269 14.50 2.57 17.48
N ILE A 270 13.49 3.40 17.27
CA ILE A 270 13.46 4.79 17.71
C ILE A 270 12.32 5.08 18.68
N ALA A 271 11.28 4.24 18.76
CA ALA A 271 10.18 4.41 19.69
C ALA A 271 9.62 3.05 20.11
N THR A 272 9.08 2.98 21.32
CA THR A 272 8.33 1.81 21.81
C THR A 272 6.82 2.09 21.89
N LYS A 273 6.43 3.35 21.70
CA LYS A 273 5.03 3.79 21.69
C LYS A 273 4.74 4.71 20.51
N VAL A 274 3.62 4.45 19.85
CA VAL A 274 3.18 5.25 18.71
C VAL A 274 1.67 5.42 18.72
N ARG A 275 1.21 6.65 18.49
CA ARG A 275 -0.20 6.98 18.30
C ARG A 275 -0.55 6.83 16.83
N LEU A 276 -1.70 6.21 16.56
CA LEU A 276 -2.27 6.04 15.23
C LEU A 276 -3.29 7.17 14.99
N LEU A 277 -3.14 7.94 13.92
CA LEU A 277 -3.94 9.12 13.62
C LEU A 277 -4.86 8.90 12.41
N GLY A 278 -6.12 9.29 12.55
CA GLY A 278 -7.17 9.05 11.54
C GLY A 278 -7.98 7.77 11.80
N ASN A 279 -9.07 7.60 11.05
CA ASN A 279 -9.87 6.38 10.97
C ASN A 279 -10.51 6.32 9.56
N PRO A 280 -9.89 5.67 8.56
CA PRO A 280 -8.68 4.83 8.68
C PRO A 280 -7.41 5.59 9.08
N THR A 281 -6.46 4.89 9.72
CA THR A 281 -5.17 5.46 10.12
C THR A 281 -4.36 5.85 8.90
N THR A 282 -4.04 7.13 8.78
CA THR A 282 -3.27 7.70 7.66
C THR A 282 -1.99 8.40 8.11
N ASP A 283 -1.78 8.52 9.42
CA ASP A 283 -0.59 9.15 10.00
C ASP A 283 -0.27 8.56 11.37
N ILE A 284 0.91 8.89 11.90
CA ILE A 284 1.37 8.45 13.22
C ILE A 284 2.06 9.58 13.99
N GLU A 285 2.09 9.45 15.31
CA GLU A 285 2.87 10.31 16.21
C GLU A 285 3.66 9.44 17.18
N LEU A 286 4.99 9.60 17.22
CA LEU A 286 5.84 8.92 18.20
C LEU A 286 5.57 9.52 19.58
N ILE A 287 5.25 8.68 20.55
CA ILE A 287 4.92 9.12 21.91
C ILE A 287 6.16 9.12 22.81
N ASP A 288 7.15 8.30 22.46
CA ASP A 288 8.41 8.20 23.16
C ASP A 288 9.59 8.13 22.18
N ASN A 289 10.79 8.25 22.75
CA ASN A 289 12.04 7.99 22.05
C ASN A 289 12.78 6.88 22.78
N ALA A 290 13.03 5.77 22.10
CA ALA A 290 14.01 4.79 22.53
C ALA A 290 15.39 5.44 22.37
N ASN A 291 16.07 5.74 23.49
CA ASN A 291 17.36 6.43 23.56
C ASN A 291 18.34 6.04 22.43
N ASN A 292 18.49 6.90 21.42
CA ASN A 292 19.54 6.76 20.43
C ASN A 292 19.92 8.14 19.87
N LYS A 293 21.06 8.68 20.35
CA LYS A 293 21.54 10.03 20.01
C LYS A 293 22.09 10.16 18.58
N ASP A 294 22.27 9.04 17.87
CA ASP A 294 22.94 8.98 16.56
C ASP A 294 22.00 8.58 15.40
N ILE A 295 20.68 8.74 15.56
CA ILE A 295 19.71 8.40 14.51
C ILE A 295 19.18 9.66 13.86
N ASN A 296 19.35 9.75 12.54
CA ASN A 296 18.69 10.75 11.72
C ASN A 296 17.21 10.36 11.61
N VAL A 297 16.37 10.84 12.53
CA VAL A 297 14.92 10.61 12.51
C VAL A 297 14.36 11.22 11.23
N PRO A 298 13.61 10.47 10.39
CA PRO A 298 12.93 11.03 9.24
C PRO A 298 12.08 12.20 9.71
N LYS A 299 12.34 13.41 9.20
CA LYS A 299 11.51 14.55 9.57
C LYS A 299 10.09 14.24 9.10
N THR A 300 9.15 14.17 10.03
CA THR A 300 7.73 14.22 9.69
C THR A 300 7.54 15.50 8.88
N PRO A 301 7.01 15.43 7.63
CA PRO A 301 6.76 16.63 6.86
C PRO A 301 5.94 17.60 7.71
N LYS A 302 6.49 18.79 8.01
CA LYS A 302 5.74 19.79 8.76
C LYS A 302 4.50 20.10 7.93
N ARG A 303 3.31 19.83 8.49
CA ARG A 303 2.04 20.30 7.93
C ARG A 303 2.17 21.82 7.79
N LYS A 304 2.34 22.34 6.57
CA LYS A 304 2.18 23.79 6.33
C LYS A 304 0.74 24.10 6.75
N THR A 305 0.57 25.01 7.69
CA THR A 305 -0.73 25.57 8.07
C THR A 305 -1.42 26.07 6.80
N GLU A 306 -2.71 25.75 6.66
CA GLU A 306 -3.50 26.15 5.49
C GLU A 306 -3.48 27.67 5.36
N THR A 307 -2.84 28.16 4.30
CA THR A 307 -3.06 29.53 3.84
C THR A 307 -4.35 29.58 3.01
N PRO A 308 -5.05 30.73 2.92
CA PRO A 308 -6.32 30.85 2.20
C PRO A 308 -6.29 30.39 0.73
N ASP A 309 -5.09 30.31 0.12
CA ASP A 309 -4.88 29.93 -1.28
C ASP A 309 -4.51 28.43 -1.51
N GLY A 310 -4.47 27.62 -0.44
CA GLY A 310 -4.10 26.21 -0.47
C GLY A 310 -2.59 25.93 -0.56
N ILE A 311 -2.16 24.74 -0.10
CA ILE A 311 -0.74 24.33 -0.10
C ILE A 311 -0.26 24.16 -1.55
N ARG A 312 0.80 24.89 -1.93
CA ARG A 312 1.47 24.78 -3.24
C ARG A 312 2.82 24.08 -3.09
N TYR A 313 2.95 22.90 -3.67
CA TYR A 313 4.22 22.18 -3.80
C TYR A 313 4.91 22.60 -5.10
N VAL A 314 6.23 22.77 -5.10
CA VAL A 314 7.00 23.17 -6.30
C VAL A 314 8.02 22.08 -6.60
N CYS A 315 7.99 21.55 -7.82
CA CYS A 315 8.97 20.56 -8.25
C CYS A 315 10.37 21.18 -8.36
N ALA A 316 11.36 20.62 -7.65
CA ALA A 316 12.73 21.13 -7.63
C ALA A 316 13.45 21.03 -9.00
N LYS A 317 13.05 20.09 -9.87
CA LYS A 317 13.66 19.86 -11.19
C LYS A 317 13.09 20.73 -12.29
N CYS A 318 11.77 20.96 -12.30
CA CYS A 318 11.11 21.66 -13.41
C CYS A 318 10.23 22.85 -12.99
N GLY A 319 10.13 23.17 -11.70
CA GLY A 319 9.37 24.32 -11.19
C GLY A 319 7.85 24.17 -11.24
N TYR A 320 7.33 23.01 -11.66
CA TYR A 320 5.89 22.79 -11.78
C TYR A 320 5.19 22.85 -10.41
N LYS A 321 4.09 23.61 -10.33
CA LYS A 321 3.34 23.88 -9.09
C LYS A 321 2.16 22.93 -8.93
N LEU A 322 2.06 22.30 -7.77
CA LEU A 322 1.15 21.20 -7.48
C LEU A 322 0.27 21.51 -6.29
N LYS A 323 -0.99 21.08 -6.38
CA LYS A 323 -1.95 21.23 -5.28
C LYS A 323 -1.95 20.04 -4.32
N LYS A 324 -1.66 18.80 -4.76
CA LYS A 324 -1.75 17.58 -3.90
C LYS A 324 -0.86 16.35 -4.28
N ALA A 325 0.04 16.41 -5.26
CA ALA A 325 0.70 15.17 -5.75
C ALA A 325 2.08 14.89 -5.10
N PRO A 326 2.41 13.62 -4.77
CA PRO A 326 3.73 13.23 -4.23
C PRO A 326 4.84 13.19 -5.29
N ARG A 327 4.48 13.15 -6.58
CA ARG A 327 5.40 13.24 -7.71
C ARG A 327 4.98 14.32 -8.68
N CYS A 328 5.95 14.96 -9.30
CA CYS A 328 5.69 15.94 -10.34
C CYS A 328 5.16 15.25 -11.61
N PRO A 329 3.97 15.64 -12.12
CA PRO A 329 3.38 15.04 -13.31
C PRO A 329 4.16 15.39 -14.59
N ASN A 330 4.97 16.45 -14.55
CA ASN A 330 5.72 16.91 -15.72
C ASN A 330 7.07 16.20 -15.87
N CYS A 331 7.75 15.86 -14.77
CA CYS A 331 9.12 15.32 -14.85
C CYS A 331 9.38 14.12 -13.94
N GLY A 332 8.34 13.57 -13.29
CA GLY A 332 8.38 12.35 -12.49
C GLY A 332 9.13 12.44 -11.16
N GLN A 333 9.68 13.61 -10.81
CA GLN A 333 10.47 13.79 -9.60
C GLN A 333 9.57 13.68 -8.36
N LEU A 334 10.00 12.91 -7.36
CA LEU A 334 9.45 12.97 -6.01
C LEU A 334 9.59 14.39 -5.48
N ILE A 335 8.49 14.95 -4.98
CA ILE A 335 8.59 16.24 -4.30
C ILE A 335 9.08 15.96 -2.89
N ASP A 336 10.34 16.31 -2.68
CA ASP A 336 10.94 16.31 -1.35
C ASP A 336 10.20 17.34 -0.50
N TYR A 337 9.80 16.94 0.71
CA TYR A 337 9.12 17.84 1.65
C TYR A 337 10.10 18.80 2.35
N ASP A 338 11.40 18.59 2.11
CA ASP A 338 12.48 19.44 2.58
C ASP A 338 13.08 20.18 1.38
N ASN A 339 12.75 21.46 1.26
CA ASN A 339 13.72 22.54 1.02
C ASN A 339 12.97 23.89 1.12
N GLU A 340 13.17 24.51 2.30
CA GLU A 340 12.81 25.88 2.74
C GLU A 340 11.31 26.24 2.94
#